data_AF-A0A8J4B4X6-F1
#
_entry.id   AF-A0A8J4B4X6-F1
#
_cell.length_a   1.000
_cell.length_b   1.000
_cell.length_c   1.000
_cell.angle_alpha   90.00
_cell.angle_beta   90.00
_cell.angle_gamma   90.00
#
_symmetry.space_group_name_H-M   'P 1'
#
loop_
_entity.id
_entity.type
_entity.pdbx_description
1 polymer ?
#
loop_
_entity_poly.entity_id
_entity_poly.type
_entity_poly.pdbx_seq_one_letter_code
_entity_poly.pdbx_strand_id
1 'polypeptide(L)'
;YALINQLRRKGLFIPRIALMCFDTQIRSILLYGAQVWGPYFLLQLLDRPRDAEGRHCYFDRAMEDCMVGIQRTFLRTLASIGRVPDNRLLFREFSQEPLHLHWATLVYHFWNKLVRGKNSISHNVFREEIRTALLTNCTRPTWGSMVLQGLRCLGHWPDLPADLDLEGRVDFLSTREICIESVMFTLEEHFKEDWLSPRLLILLILCLMVASLV
;
A
#
# COMPACT_ATOMS: atom_id res chain seq x y z
N TYR A 1 -8.07 -20.56 -6.59
CA TYR A 1 -8.53 -21.95 -6.30
C TYR A 1 -7.64 -23.04 -6.89
N ALA A 2 -7.20 -22.95 -8.16
CA ALA A 2 -6.36 -23.99 -8.77
C ALA A 2 -5.03 -24.24 -8.01
N LEU A 3 -4.32 -23.20 -7.57
CA LEU A 3 -3.06 -23.32 -6.83
C LEU A 3 -3.21 -24.10 -5.52
N ILE A 4 -4.15 -23.71 -4.67
CA ILE A 4 -4.40 -24.39 -3.38
C ILE A 4 -4.81 -25.85 -3.59
N ASN A 5 -5.67 -26.12 -4.58
CA ASN A 5 -6.09 -27.47 -4.91
C ASN A 5 -4.91 -28.33 -5.44
N GLN A 6 -4.01 -27.74 -6.23
CA GLN A 6 -2.79 -28.42 -6.68
C GLN A 6 -1.83 -28.73 -5.52
N LEU A 7 -1.61 -27.78 -4.61
CA LEU A 7 -0.77 -28.00 -3.43
C LEU A 7 -1.34 -29.10 -2.53
N ARG A 8 -2.66 -29.09 -2.32
CA ARG A 8 -3.36 -30.13 -1.56
C ARG A 8 -3.24 -31.50 -2.22
N ARG A 9 -3.45 -31.60 -3.53
CA ARG A 9 -3.29 -32.85 -4.30
C ARG A 9 -1.87 -33.41 -4.26
N LYS A 10 -0.86 -32.54 -4.13
CA LYS A 10 0.55 -32.93 -4.01
C LYS A 10 1.00 -33.21 -2.57
N GLY A 11 0.11 -33.12 -1.58
CA GLY A 11 0.46 -33.29 -0.17
C GLY A 11 1.33 -32.15 0.40
N LEU A 12 1.42 -31.02 -0.30
CA LEU A 12 2.28 -29.87 0.04
C LEU A 12 1.49 -28.70 0.64
N PHE A 13 0.33 -28.97 1.25
CA PHE A 13 -0.51 -27.92 1.83
C PHE A 13 0.01 -27.45 3.19
N ILE A 14 1.18 -26.80 3.16
CA ILE A 14 1.81 -26.13 4.30
C ILE A 14 1.60 -24.62 4.09
N PRO A 15 1.07 -23.87 5.09
CA PRO A 15 0.77 -22.45 4.94
C PRO A 15 1.91 -21.61 4.37
N ARG A 16 3.13 -21.85 4.84
CA ARG A 16 4.33 -21.17 4.37
C ARG A 16 4.62 -21.42 2.88
N ILE A 17 4.50 -22.66 2.41
CA ILE A 17 4.73 -23.00 0.99
C ILE A 17 3.64 -22.36 0.13
N ALA A 18 2.39 -22.39 0.59
CA ALA A 18 1.28 -21.77 -0.13
C ALA A 18 1.48 -20.26 -0.27
N LEU A 19 1.92 -19.57 0.80
CA LEU A 19 2.26 -18.14 0.77
C LEU A 19 3.40 -17.86 -0.21
N MET A 20 4.48 -18.64 -0.19
CA MET A 20 5.57 -18.49 -1.16
C MET A 20 5.08 -18.65 -2.61
N CYS A 21 4.20 -19.61 -2.87
CA CYS A 21 3.62 -19.76 -4.21
C CYS A 21 2.71 -18.59 -4.58
N PHE A 22 1.93 -18.06 -3.63
CA PHE A 22 1.12 -16.86 -3.85
C PHE A 22 2.01 -15.67 -4.21
N ASP A 23 3.11 -15.47 -3.49
CA ASP A 23 4.02 -14.35 -3.72
C ASP A 23 4.66 -14.43 -5.11
N THR A 24 5.14 -15.61 -5.50
CA THR A 24 5.81 -15.78 -6.80
C THR A 24 4.83 -15.72 -7.98
N GLN A 25 3.63 -16.30 -7.86
CA GLN A 25 2.72 -16.48 -9.00
C GLN A 25 1.62 -15.43 -9.09
N ILE A 26 1.10 -14.98 -7.95
CA ILE A 26 -0.08 -14.12 -7.89
C ILE A 26 0.33 -12.70 -7.52
N ARG A 27 1.13 -12.51 -6.46
CA ARG A 27 1.57 -11.17 -6.04
C ARG A 27 2.37 -10.49 -7.15
N SER A 28 3.22 -11.22 -7.88
CA SER A 28 3.93 -10.69 -9.05
C SER A 28 3.01 -10.05 -10.09
N ILE A 29 1.84 -10.66 -10.36
CA ILE A 29 0.81 -10.10 -11.25
C ILE A 29 0.16 -8.87 -10.61
N LEU A 30 -0.18 -8.95 -9.33
CA LEU A 30 -0.81 -7.85 -8.57
C LEU A 30 0.13 -6.64 -8.37
N LEU A 31 1.43 -6.80 -8.58
CA LEU A 31 2.44 -5.74 -8.49
C LEU A 31 2.91 -5.25 -9.86
N TYR A 32 2.55 -5.95 -10.94
CA TYR A 32 3.03 -5.62 -12.27
C TYR A 32 2.56 -4.24 -12.72
N GLY A 33 3.51 -3.32 -12.92
CA GLY A 33 3.22 -1.94 -13.32
C GLY A 33 2.70 -1.05 -12.19
N ALA A 34 2.70 -1.51 -10.94
CA ALA A 34 2.20 -0.75 -9.80
C ALA A 34 2.92 0.59 -9.61
N GLN A 35 4.14 0.73 -10.10
CA GLN A 35 4.82 2.03 -10.12
C GLN A 35 4.12 3.10 -10.97
N VAL A 36 3.29 2.70 -11.95
CA VAL A 36 2.55 3.60 -12.84
C VAL A 36 1.10 3.78 -12.38
N TRP A 37 0.37 2.69 -12.10
CA TRP A 37 -1.04 2.78 -11.71
C TRP A 37 -1.26 2.84 -10.19
N GLY A 38 -0.28 2.46 -9.38
CA GLY A 38 -0.36 2.44 -7.92
C GLY A 38 -0.67 3.79 -7.26
N PRO A 39 -0.19 4.95 -7.75
CA PRO A 39 -0.52 6.24 -7.14
C PRO A 39 -2.02 6.51 -7.08
N TYR A 40 -2.79 6.00 -8.04
CA TYR A 40 -4.25 6.14 -8.05
C TYR A 40 -4.90 5.46 -6.85
N PHE A 41 -4.56 4.19 -6.60
CA PHE A 41 -5.11 3.42 -5.47
C PHE A 41 -4.59 3.95 -4.13
N LEU A 42 -3.32 4.37 -4.07
CA LEU A 42 -2.77 5.04 -2.89
C LEU A 42 -3.53 6.33 -2.58
N LEU A 43 -3.81 7.16 -3.57
CA LEU A 43 -4.56 8.39 -3.35
C LEU A 43 -6.00 8.10 -2.89
N GLN A 44 -6.68 7.11 -3.48
CA GLN A 44 -8.02 6.70 -3.02
C GLN A 44 -8.05 6.25 -1.56
N LEU A 45 -6.97 5.62 -1.11
CA LEU A 45 -6.78 5.21 0.28
C LEU A 45 -6.55 6.43 1.20
N LEU A 46 -5.69 7.36 0.76
CA LEU A 46 -5.18 8.49 1.54
C LEU A 46 -6.12 9.73 1.59
N ASP A 47 -6.82 10.02 0.51
CA ASP A 47 -7.59 11.27 0.32
C ASP A 47 -9.01 11.24 0.92
N ARG A 48 -9.39 10.15 1.59
CA ARG A 48 -10.74 10.02 2.14
C ARG A 48 -10.87 10.67 3.54
N PRO A 49 -11.95 11.44 3.78
CA PRO A 49 -12.18 12.15 5.05
C PRO A 49 -12.22 11.19 6.22
N ARG A 50 -11.83 11.66 7.41
CA ARG A 50 -11.88 10.89 8.66
C ARG A 50 -13.29 10.34 8.91
N ASP A 51 -13.39 9.23 9.62
CA ASP A 51 -14.68 8.73 10.09
C ASP A 51 -15.36 9.74 11.04
N ALA A 52 -16.61 9.48 11.44
CA ALA A 52 -17.37 10.36 12.32
C ALA A 52 -16.68 10.59 13.68
N GLU A 53 -15.75 9.71 14.07
CA GLU A 53 -14.93 9.77 15.27
C GLU A 53 -13.54 10.39 15.02
N GLY A 54 -13.27 10.92 13.83
CA GLY A 54 -12.01 11.57 13.50
C GLY A 54 -10.83 10.61 13.26
N ARG A 55 -11.08 9.31 13.12
CA ARG A 55 -10.06 8.27 12.88
C ARG A 55 -9.93 7.95 11.40
N HIS A 56 -8.73 7.53 11.01
CA HIS A 56 -8.48 7.03 9.67
C HIS A 56 -8.47 5.50 9.69
N CYS A 57 -9.55 4.86 9.23
CA CYS A 57 -9.57 3.40 9.14
C CYS A 57 -8.90 2.90 7.83
N TYR A 58 -7.59 3.11 7.70
CA TYR A 58 -6.82 2.76 6.49
C TYR A 58 -6.89 1.26 6.15
N PHE A 59 -6.82 0.39 7.17
CA PHE A 59 -6.88 -1.05 6.94
C PHE A 59 -8.23 -1.47 6.37
N ASP A 60 -9.35 -1.01 6.94
CA ASP A 60 -10.67 -1.42 6.46
C ASP A 60 -10.94 -0.88 5.05
N ARG A 61 -10.47 0.34 4.75
CA ARG A 61 -10.49 0.89 3.38
C ARG A 61 -9.69 0.05 2.41
N ALA A 62 -8.48 -0.37 2.79
CA ALA A 62 -7.69 -1.25 1.94
C ALA A 62 -8.40 -2.59 1.67
N MET A 63 -9.30 -3.05 2.56
CA MET A 63 -10.11 -4.25 2.33
C MET A 63 -11.27 -4.06 1.34
N GLU A 64 -11.61 -2.82 0.98
CA GLU A 64 -12.58 -2.50 -0.09
C GLU A 64 -11.96 -2.65 -1.49
N ASP A 65 -10.64 -2.58 -1.59
CA ASP A 65 -9.91 -2.74 -2.85
C ASP A 65 -10.05 -4.17 -3.40
N CYS A 66 -10.35 -4.28 -4.70
CA CYS A 66 -10.61 -5.57 -5.34
C CYS A 66 -9.36 -6.45 -5.44
N MET A 67 -8.17 -5.88 -5.63
CA MET A 67 -6.90 -6.60 -5.67
C MET A 67 -6.51 -7.11 -4.28
N VAL A 68 -6.69 -6.27 -3.24
CA VAL A 68 -6.53 -6.73 -1.85
C VAL A 68 -7.58 -7.80 -1.50
N GLY A 69 -8.77 -7.74 -2.09
CA GLY A 69 -9.80 -8.77 -2.03
C GLY A 69 -9.31 -10.15 -2.52
N ILE A 70 -8.43 -10.20 -3.52
CA ILE A 70 -7.80 -11.45 -4.00
C ILE A 70 -6.85 -12.01 -2.94
N GLN A 71 -5.99 -11.16 -2.36
CA GLN A 71 -5.10 -11.54 -1.26
C GLN A 71 -5.89 -12.05 -0.05
N ARG A 72 -6.93 -11.32 0.37
CA ARG A 72 -7.84 -11.72 1.45
C ARG A 72 -8.48 -13.08 1.19
N THR A 73 -8.98 -13.31 -0.03
CA THR A 73 -9.62 -14.57 -0.41
C THR A 73 -8.63 -15.75 -0.34
N PHE A 74 -7.39 -15.52 -0.77
CA PHE A 74 -6.32 -16.51 -0.64
C PHE A 74 -6.05 -16.86 0.83
N LEU A 75 -5.85 -15.85 1.69
CA LEU A 75 -5.58 -16.06 3.13
C LEU A 75 -6.74 -16.76 3.84
N ARG A 76 -8.00 -16.39 3.53
CA ARG A 76 -9.19 -17.07 4.08
C ARG A 76 -9.23 -18.55 3.67
N THR A 77 -8.89 -18.84 2.42
CA THR A 77 -8.84 -20.23 1.94
C THR A 77 -7.72 -21.00 2.65
N LEU A 78 -6.60 -20.35 2.94
CA LEU A 78 -5.49 -20.94 3.66
C LEU A 78 -5.85 -21.25 5.12
N ALA A 79 -6.54 -20.34 5.79
CA ALA A 79 -6.93 -20.50 7.19
C ALA A 79 -7.88 -21.70 7.42
N SER A 80 -8.77 -22.04 6.50
CA SER A 80 -9.65 -23.22 6.59
C SER A 80 -10.39 -23.40 7.94
N ILE A 81 -10.64 -22.32 8.70
CA ILE A 81 -11.35 -22.33 9.99
C ILE A 81 -12.83 -21.96 9.78
N GLY A 82 -13.74 -22.69 10.42
CA GLY A 82 -15.20 -22.57 10.24
C GLY A 82 -15.83 -21.25 10.72
N ARG A 83 -15.12 -20.47 11.55
CA ARG A 83 -15.46 -19.07 11.85
C ARG A 83 -14.43 -18.17 11.18
N VAL A 84 -14.87 -17.40 10.19
CA VAL A 84 -14.02 -16.48 9.43
C VAL A 84 -13.47 -15.42 10.39
N PRO A 85 -12.15 -15.39 10.67
CA PRO A 85 -11.59 -14.38 11.55
C PRO A 85 -11.72 -12.99 10.91
N ASP A 86 -11.73 -11.97 11.76
CA ASP A 86 -11.59 -10.57 11.34
C ASP A 86 -10.40 -10.42 10.38
N ASN A 87 -10.53 -9.59 9.34
CA ASN A 87 -9.49 -9.44 8.32
C ASN A 87 -8.15 -9.02 8.94
N ARG A 88 -8.16 -8.26 10.03
CA ARG A 88 -6.94 -7.84 10.73
C ARG A 88 -6.24 -9.02 11.39
N LEU A 89 -6.99 -9.89 12.06
CA LEU A 89 -6.45 -11.13 12.64
C LEU A 89 -5.92 -12.06 11.56
N LEU A 90 -6.64 -12.16 10.44
CA LEU A 90 -6.22 -12.98 9.30
C LEU A 90 -4.87 -12.52 8.71
N PHE A 91 -4.71 -11.22 8.46
CA PHE A 91 -3.46 -10.68 7.93
C PHE A 91 -2.32 -10.83 8.94
N ARG A 92 -2.59 -10.62 10.23
CA ARG A 92 -1.61 -10.80 11.31
C ARG A 92 -1.14 -12.25 11.45
N GLU A 93 -2.06 -13.21 11.43
CA GLU A 93 -1.74 -14.65 11.57
C GLU A 93 -0.76 -15.13 10.49
N PHE A 94 -0.89 -14.60 9.27
CA PHE A 94 -0.01 -14.94 8.16
C PHE A 94 1.16 -13.97 7.97
N SER A 95 1.36 -13.02 8.88
CA SER A 95 2.35 -11.93 8.78
C SER A 95 2.30 -11.24 7.42
N GLN A 96 1.08 -10.94 6.95
CA GLN A 96 0.83 -10.30 5.66
C GLN A 96 0.39 -8.86 5.83
N GLU A 97 0.78 -8.06 4.86
CA GLU A 97 0.42 -6.65 4.74
C GLU A 97 -0.49 -6.42 3.54
N PRO A 98 -1.38 -5.40 3.59
CA PRO A 98 -2.13 -4.98 2.42
C PRO A 98 -1.22 -4.58 1.26
N LEU A 99 -1.67 -4.84 0.03
CA LEU A 99 -0.91 -4.54 -1.19
C LEU A 99 -0.49 -3.07 -1.32
N HIS A 100 -1.25 -2.14 -0.73
CA HIS A 100 -0.95 -0.72 -0.74
C HIS A 100 0.47 -0.39 -0.21
N LEU A 101 0.98 -1.11 0.79
CA LEU A 101 2.35 -0.93 1.28
C LEU A 101 3.40 -1.31 0.21
N HIS A 102 3.11 -2.35 -0.58
CA HIS A 102 3.97 -2.78 -1.67
C HIS A 102 3.90 -1.82 -2.85
N TRP A 103 2.70 -1.34 -3.18
CA TRP A 103 2.50 -0.35 -4.24
C TRP A 103 3.19 0.97 -3.92
N ALA A 104 3.07 1.46 -2.68
CA ALA A 104 3.79 2.64 -2.20
C ALA A 104 5.29 2.49 -2.39
N THR A 105 5.85 1.38 -1.92
CA THR A 105 7.28 1.06 -2.10
C THR A 105 7.71 1.12 -3.57
N LEU A 106 6.95 0.48 -4.48
CA LEU A 106 7.26 0.49 -5.92
C LEU A 106 7.15 1.88 -6.56
N VAL A 107 6.14 2.65 -6.19
CA VAL A 107 5.93 4.03 -6.68
C VAL A 107 7.09 4.93 -6.26
N TYR A 108 7.48 4.91 -4.99
CA TYR A 108 8.54 5.80 -4.49
C TYR A 108 9.93 5.35 -4.94
N HIS A 109 10.17 4.04 -5.10
CA HIS A 109 11.39 3.57 -5.79
C HIS A 109 11.43 4.02 -7.25
N PHE A 110 10.29 4.02 -7.94
CA PHE A 110 10.22 4.50 -9.32
C PHE A 110 10.48 6.00 -9.42
N TRP A 111 9.93 6.80 -8.50
CA TRP A 111 10.32 8.21 -8.37
C TRP A 111 11.83 8.37 -8.22
N ASN A 112 12.46 7.68 -7.26
CA ASN A 112 13.90 7.79 -7.04
C ASN A 112 14.71 7.32 -8.26
N LYS A 113 14.22 6.30 -8.99
CA LYS A 113 14.82 5.87 -10.25
C LYS A 113 14.76 6.96 -11.32
N LEU A 114 13.63 7.66 -11.44
CA LEU A 114 13.47 8.78 -12.38
C LEU A 114 14.38 9.96 -12.02
N VAL A 115 14.51 10.27 -10.72
CA VAL A 115 15.42 11.30 -10.20
C VAL A 115 16.88 10.98 -10.52
N ARG A 116 17.31 9.72 -10.33
CA ARG A 116 18.68 9.28 -10.64
C ARG A 116 18.98 9.27 -12.14
N GLY A 117 17.98 8.98 -12.96
CA GLY A 117 18.08 8.94 -14.42
C GLY A 117 18.10 10.32 -15.10
N LYS A 118 18.79 11.31 -14.51
CA LYS A 118 18.83 12.70 -15.02
C LYS A 118 19.17 12.74 -16.51
N ASN A 119 18.54 13.67 -17.23
CA ASN A 119 18.69 13.88 -18.68
C ASN A 119 18.26 12.70 -19.58
N SER A 120 17.66 11.64 -19.03
CA SER A 120 17.00 10.61 -19.84
C SER A 120 15.63 11.09 -20.34
N ILE A 121 15.12 10.45 -21.40
CA ILE A 121 13.76 10.70 -21.90
C ILE A 121 12.73 10.51 -20.76
N SER A 122 12.89 9.46 -19.95
CA SER A 122 11.99 9.20 -18.81
C SER A 122 12.04 10.30 -17.76
N HIS A 123 13.22 10.87 -17.51
CA HIS A 123 13.35 12.01 -16.60
C HIS A 123 12.72 13.28 -17.15
N ASN A 124 12.82 13.53 -18.46
CA ASN A 124 12.15 14.67 -19.09
C ASN A 124 10.62 14.53 -19.00
N VAL A 125 10.07 13.34 -19.26
CA VAL A 125 8.62 13.06 -19.07
C VAL A 125 8.23 13.25 -17.60
N PHE A 126 9.04 12.77 -16.67
CA PHE A 126 8.83 12.98 -15.24
C PHE A 126 8.79 14.48 -14.88
N ARG A 127 9.71 15.30 -15.41
CA ARG A 127 9.67 16.76 -15.22
C ARG A 127 8.39 17.39 -15.73
N GLU A 128 7.90 16.98 -16.91
CA GLU A 128 6.62 17.47 -17.45
C GLU A 128 5.42 17.07 -16.58
N GLU A 129 5.43 15.85 -16.03
CA GLU A 129 4.41 15.39 -15.07
C GLU A 129 4.39 16.25 -13.81
N ILE A 130 5.56 16.59 -13.26
CA ILE A 130 5.68 17.49 -12.10
C ILE A 130 5.25 18.91 -12.46
N ARG A 131 5.67 19.44 -13.61
CA ARG A 131 5.25 20.76 -14.08
C ARG A 131 3.74 20.84 -14.19
N THR A 132 3.12 19.84 -14.80
CA THR A 132 1.65 19.77 -14.95
C THR A 132 0.95 19.70 -13.59
N ALA A 133 1.50 18.91 -12.65
CA ALA A 133 0.98 18.81 -11.30
C ALA A 133 1.05 20.15 -10.55
N LEU A 134 2.16 20.88 -10.65
CA LEU A 134 2.32 22.19 -10.02
C LEU A 134 1.40 23.25 -10.66
N LEU A 135 1.33 23.30 -11.99
CA LEU A 135 0.47 24.23 -12.74
C LEU A 135 -1.01 24.09 -12.38
N THR A 136 -1.45 22.85 -12.17
CA THR A 136 -2.84 22.54 -11.83
C THR A 136 -3.07 22.52 -10.33
N ASN A 137 -2.07 22.85 -9.51
CA ASN A 137 -2.12 22.68 -8.05
C ASN A 137 -2.62 21.27 -7.64
N CYS A 138 -2.19 20.26 -8.40
CA CYS A 138 -2.56 18.86 -8.27
C CYS A 138 -4.07 18.55 -8.44
N THR A 139 -4.87 19.45 -9.02
CA THR A 139 -6.31 19.16 -9.24
C THR A 139 -6.57 18.21 -10.41
N ARG A 140 -5.62 18.07 -11.34
CA ARG A 140 -5.73 17.09 -12.43
C ARG A 140 -5.14 15.74 -11.99
N PRO A 141 -5.78 14.60 -12.29
CA PRO A 141 -5.32 13.29 -11.87
C PRO A 141 -4.19 12.76 -12.78
N THR A 142 -3.08 13.48 -12.87
CA THR A 142 -1.86 13.00 -13.53
C THR A 142 -1.03 12.14 -12.58
N TRP A 143 -0.08 11.37 -13.10
CA TRP A 143 0.78 10.54 -12.26
C TRP A 143 1.52 11.40 -11.24
N GLY A 144 2.14 12.49 -11.68
CA GLY A 144 2.86 13.42 -10.80
C GLY A 144 1.95 14.03 -9.73
N SER A 145 0.73 14.41 -10.08
CA SER A 145 -0.25 14.98 -9.15
C SER A 145 -0.69 13.99 -8.08
N MET A 146 -0.90 12.72 -8.44
CA MET A 146 -1.30 11.69 -7.50
C MET A 146 -0.19 11.34 -6.51
N VAL A 147 1.07 11.24 -6.99
CA VAL A 147 2.22 10.98 -6.11
C VAL A 147 2.45 12.13 -5.14
N LEU A 148 2.43 13.37 -5.65
CA LEU A 148 2.59 14.57 -4.83
C LEU A 148 1.48 14.71 -3.79
N GLN A 149 0.22 14.48 -4.16
CA GLN A 149 -0.89 14.45 -3.19
C GLN A 149 -0.72 13.34 -2.16
N GLY A 150 -0.32 12.14 -2.56
CA GLY A 150 -0.04 11.06 -1.62
C GLY A 150 1.04 11.44 -0.58
N LEU A 151 2.14 12.08 -1.03
CA LEU A 151 3.16 12.62 -0.13
C LEU A 151 2.59 13.70 0.80
N ARG A 152 1.70 14.57 0.29
CA ARG A 152 1.01 15.58 1.10
C ARG A 152 0.15 14.96 2.19
N CYS A 153 -0.65 13.96 1.86
CA CYS A 153 -1.51 13.25 2.82
C CYS A 153 -0.70 12.56 3.92
N LEU A 154 0.50 12.07 3.59
CA LEU A 154 1.41 11.44 4.54
C LEU A 154 2.30 12.44 5.30
N GLY A 155 2.16 13.76 5.07
CA GLY A 155 2.99 14.77 5.73
C GLY A 155 4.45 14.83 5.24
N HIS A 156 4.75 14.20 4.11
CA HIS A 156 6.08 14.18 3.46
C HIS A 156 6.15 15.14 2.27
N TRP A 157 5.34 16.20 2.31
CA TRP A 157 5.41 17.23 1.27
C TRP A 157 6.79 17.92 1.32
N PRO A 158 7.51 18.03 0.19
CA PRO A 158 8.79 18.71 0.19
C PRO A 158 8.62 20.19 0.53
N ASP A 159 9.40 20.70 1.49
CA ASP A 159 9.45 22.13 1.81
C ASP A 159 10.00 22.91 0.61
N LEU A 160 9.09 23.41 -0.23
CA LEU A 160 9.41 24.20 -1.41
C LEU A 160 9.78 25.62 -0.98
N PRO A 161 10.98 26.13 -1.31
CA PRO A 161 11.31 27.52 -1.09
C PRO A 161 10.30 28.46 -1.77
N ALA A 162 9.83 29.46 -1.04
CA ALA A 162 8.73 30.33 -1.46
C ALA A 162 9.10 31.21 -2.67
N ASP A 163 10.38 31.48 -2.85
CA ASP A 163 10.99 32.33 -3.87
C ASP A 163 11.21 31.63 -5.20
N LEU A 164 11.04 30.31 -5.28
CA LEU A 164 11.18 29.59 -6.55
C LEU A 164 9.99 29.85 -7.46
N ASP A 165 10.32 30.20 -8.71
CA ASP A 165 9.39 30.18 -9.83
C ASP A 165 8.98 28.73 -10.19
N LEU A 166 8.10 28.58 -11.18
CA LEU A 166 7.60 27.25 -11.57
C LEU A 166 8.74 26.30 -11.97
N GLU A 167 9.69 26.77 -12.78
CA GLU A 167 10.80 25.94 -13.26
C GLU A 167 11.73 25.56 -12.12
N GLY A 168 12.06 26.49 -11.21
CA GLY A 168 12.83 26.19 -10.01
C GLY A 168 12.16 25.15 -9.11
N ARG A 169 10.83 25.18 -8.97
CA ARG A 169 10.08 24.16 -8.21
C ARG A 169 10.10 22.80 -8.92
N VAL A 170 9.98 22.77 -10.25
CA VAL A 170 10.11 21.53 -11.05
C VAL A 170 11.51 20.95 -10.90
N ASP A 171 12.56 21.77 -11.02
CA ASP A 171 13.95 21.35 -10.82
C ASP A 171 14.19 20.80 -9.42
N PHE A 172 13.69 21.49 -8.40
CA PHE A 172 13.83 21.07 -7.01
C PHE A 172 13.20 19.69 -6.76
N LEU A 173 11.95 19.49 -7.20
CA LEU A 173 11.25 18.22 -7.01
C LEU A 173 11.84 17.10 -7.88
N SER A 174 12.23 17.42 -9.12
CA SER A 174 12.74 16.42 -10.06
C SER A 174 14.15 15.92 -9.73
N THR A 175 14.87 16.61 -8.84
CA THR A 175 16.24 16.25 -8.45
C THR A 175 16.34 15.63 -7.07
N ARG A 176 15.24 15.54 -6.32
CA ARG A 176 15.23 15.09 -4.94
C ARG A 176 14.62 13.70 -4.78
N GLU A 177 15.40 12.81 -4.18
CA GLU A 177 14.92 11.50 -3.80
C GLU A 177 13.99 11.58 -2.58
N ILE A 178 12.99 10.72 -2.57
CA ILE A 178 12.09 10.51 -1.45
C ILE A 178 12.78 9.56 -0.47
N CYS A 179 12.74 9.89 0.82
CA CYS A 179 13.15 8.98 1.88
C CYS A 179 12.06 7.91 2.07
N ILE A 180 12.22 6.79 1.35
CA ILE A 180 11.20 5.73 1.31
C ILE A 180 10.94 5.17 2.70
N GLU A 181 11.98 4.96 3.51
CA GLU A 181 11.84 4.46 4.89
C GLU A 181 10.92 5.35 5.74
N SER A 182 11.07 6.67 5.63
CA SER A 182 10.27 7.63 6.39
C SER A 182 8.81 7.64 5.93
N VAL A 183 8.58 7.61 4.61
CA VAL A 183 7.22 7.56 4.05
C VAL A 183 6.53 6.24 4.39
N MET A 184 7.24 5.12 4.28
CA MET A 184 6.71 3.80 4.60
C MET A 184 6.41 3.66 6.09
N PHE A 185 7.27 4.19 6.97
CA PHE A 185 7.01 4.23 8.41
C PHE A 185 5.68 4.93 8.71
N THR A 186 5.44 6.13 8.17
CA THR A 186 4.18 6.85 8.37
C THR A 186 2.97 6.06 7.84
N LEU A 187 3.09 5.48 6.65
CA LEU A 187 2.02 4.69 6.06
C LEU A 187 1.72 3.42 6.88
N GLU A 188 2.74 2.72 7.38
CA GLU A 188 2.58 1.57 8.26
C GLU A 188 1.92 1.94 9.59
N GLU A 189 2.33 3.04 10.21
CA GLU A 189 1.72 3.52 11.46
C GLU A 189 0.23 3.78 11.26
N HIS A 190 -0.15 4.42 10.16
CA HIS A 190 -1.55 4.59 9.77
C HIS A 190 -2.31 3.27 9.60
N PHE A 191 -1.67 2.22 9.09
CA PHE A 191 -2.30 0.89 9.06
C PHE A 191 -2.43 0.28 10.45
N LYS A 192 -1.49 0.55 11.37
CA LYS A 192 -1.39 0.01 12.73
C LYS A 192 -2.21 0.77 13.79
N GLU A 193 -2.59 2.03 13.56
CA GLU A 193 -3.33 2.89 14.51
C GLU A 193 -4.56 2.20 15.15
N ASP A 194 -5.24 1.33 14.41
CA ASP A 194 -6.44 0.60 14.88
C ASP A 194 -6.16 -0.83 15.39
N TRP A 195 -4.92 -1.31 15.34
CA TRP A 195 -4.56 -2.69 15.69
C TRP A 195 -4.61 -2.94 17.20
N LEU A 196 -4.56 -1.87 17.99
CA LEU A 196 -4.65 -1.89 19.46
C LEU A 196 -6.08 -1.66 19.98
N SER A 197 -7.10 -1.68 19.11
CA SER A 197 -8.48 -1.49 19.59
C SER A 197 -8.83 -2.54 20.66
N PRO A 198 -9.46 -2.16 21.78
CA PRO A 198 -9.84 -3.09 22.86
C PRO A 198 -10.65 -4.29 22.36
N ARG A 199 -11.42 -4.11 21.27
CA ARG A 199 -12.20 -5.16 20.61
C ARG A 199 -11.34 -6.28 20.03
N LEU A 200 -10.22 -5.96 19.38
CA LEU A 200 -9.28 -6.96 18.86
C LEU A 200 -8.55 -7.68 19.99
N LEU A 201 -8.24 -6.98 21.08
CA LEU A 201 -7.62 -7.56 22.27
C LEU A 201 -8.56 -8.55 22.98
N ILE A 202 -9.84 -8.19 23.11
CA ILE A 202 -10.90 -9.07 23.64
C ILE A 202 -11.10 -10.28 22.71
N LEU A 203 -11.11 -10.09 21.38
CA LEU A 203 -11.21 -11.20 20.43
C LEU A 203 -10.00 -12.14 20.48
N LEU A 204 -8.78 -11.62 20.63
CA LEU A 204 -7.58 -12.42 20.84
C LEU A 204 -7.65 -13.23 22.13
N ILE A 205 -8.07 -12.61 23.24
CA ILE A 205 -8.28 -13.29 24.53
C ILE A 205 -9.34 -14.39 24.38
N LEU A 206 -10.48 -14.10 23.75
CA LEU A 206 -11.55 -15.08 23.53
C LEU A 206 -11.10 -16.24 22.63
N CYS A 207 -10.36 -15.97 21.56
CA CYS A 207 -9.81 -17.01 20.67
C CYS A 207 -8.79 -17.89 21.41
N LEU A 208 -7.92 -17.30 22.24
CA LEU A 208 -6.96 -18.04 23.06
C LEU A 208 -7.67 -18.89 24.13
N MET A 209 -8.72 -18.37 24.76
CA MET A 209 -9.51 -19.12 25.74
C MET A 209 -10.25 -20.31 25.10
N VAL A 210 -10.82 -20.15 23.91
CA VAL A 210 -11.50 -21.24 23.19
C VAL A 210 -10.50 -22.30 22.71
N ALA A 211 -9.30 -21.91 22.28
CA ALA A 211 -8.24 -22.84 21.90
C ALA A 211 -7.65 -23.61 23.10
N SER A 212 -7.85 -23.11 24.33
CA SER A 212 -7.41 -23.78 25.57
C SER A 212 -8.43 -24.78 26.12
N LEU A 213 -9.64 -24.82 25.54
CA LEU A 213 -10.78 -25.62 25.99
C LEU A 213 -11.08 -26.84 25.09
N VAL A 214 -10.27 -27.03 24.03
CA VAL A 214 -10.29 -28.19 23.11
C VAL A 214 -9.01 -28.98 23.28
#